data_AF-A0A0T7BNG6-F1
#
_entry.id   AF-A0A0T7BNG6-F1
#
_cell.length_a   1.000
_cell.length_b   1.000
_cell.length_c   1.000
_cell.angle_alpha   90.00
_cell.angle_beta   90.00
_cell.angle_gamma   90.00
#
_symmetry.space_group_name_H-M   'P 1'
#
loop_
_entity.id
_entity.type
_entity.pdbx_description
1 polymer ?
#
loop_
_entity_poly.entity_id
_entity_poly.type
_entity_poly.pdbx_seq_one_letter_code
_entity_poly.pdbx_strand_id
1 'polypeptide(L)'
;MNLPFILDLSLGLIFIYLILSLLASEIQELIATIFQWRAVHLKKSIENLIAGNVSNGEEEKVVQLANHIYSSPLIRNINQEAKGFLVNLPRKLTWTVASASRSLLPKSQSGVSSDESVFGNQRRSGPSYIPSDIFATTLIETLQLPTLVQKLTENRLDKFKTARLNELQEIIFQLEQQAKTDEQLAPFFSQIYQEFSELQAEFEQVTWNFQQQKANLLTSLDRMAEGLDRYIESFQMNMPQQESVGKALRRIKFLRQDIFNDTERAISLGGLRPNLQEIAQSVNTSSAVYQEIAAALEEKDSKAYQQIQQALDILPDSVAENLLVLAQRAQVKINSTEDGINLLRREIENTFDSSMERASGVYRRNAKGVAILIGFALAVTANADAFHMISRLSKDSALRDTITKNAGEILLRNYSNSTLDLEALRVQTDEVLTQISLPIGWTDTNLEQQIGWTQKQERNFPVWRIIPMIPGWILSGIAISMGAPFWFDLLSKIVNVRNAGNKPPTAR
;
A
#
# COMPACT_ATOMS: atom_id res chain seq x y z
N MET A 1 47.80 18.13 25.17
CA MET A 1 46.66 18.93 24.66
C MET A 1 45.69 19.14 25.81
N ASN A 2 45.21 20.37 26.01
CA ASN A 2 44.22 20.66 27.06
C ASN A 2 42.82 20.24 26.57
N LEU A 3 41.97 19.74 27.46
CA LEU A 3 40.60 19.30 27.13
C LEU A 3 39.78 20.35 26.35
N PRO A 4 39.82 21.66 26.66
CA PRO A 4 39.10 22.69 25.89
C PRO A 4 39.53 22.76 24.42
N PHE A 5 40.83 22.59 24.13
CA PHE A 5 41.34 22.62 22.76
C PHE A 5 40.78 21.46 21.92
N ILE A 6 40.72 20.25 22.50
CA ILE A 6 40.18 19.07 21.81
C ILE A 6 38.69 19.24 21.55
N LEU A 7 37.95 19.83 22.49
CA LEU A 7 36.53 20.13 22.33
C LEU A 7 36.29 21.16 21.22
N ASP A 8 37.06 22.25 21.19
CA ASP A 8 36.91 23.28 20.15
C ASP A 8 37.29 22.75 18.75
N LEU A 9 38.34 21.95 18.65
CA LEU A 9 38.73 21.29 17.40
C LEU A 9 37.62 20.34 16.91
N SER A 10 37.07 19.54 17.82
CA SER A 10 35.98 18.60 17.51
C SER A 10 34.72 19.33 17.05
N LEU A 11 34.33 20.39 17.75
CA LEU A 11 33.19 21.24 17.39
C LEU A 11 33.35 21.83 15.98
N GLY A 12 34.56 22.31 15.64
CA GLY A 12 34.85 22.84 14.31
C GLY A 12 34.69 21.80 13.20
N LEU A 13 35.21 20.59 13.41
CA LEU A 13 35.08 19.49 12.45
C LEU A 13 33.62 19.03 12.29
N ILE A 14 32.92 18.86 13.41
CA ILE A 14 31.51 18.45 13.41
C ILE A 14 30.66 19.46 12.66
N PHE A 15 30.92 20.75 12.88
CA PHE A 15 30.21 21.82 12.18
C PHE A 15 30.42 21.74 10.67
N ILE A 16 31.67 21.59 10.21
CA ILE A 16 31.96 21.48 8.77
C ILE A 16 31.28 20.24 8.16
N TYR A 17 31.35 19.09 8.83
CA TYR A 17 30.69 17.88 8.34
C TYR A 17 29.17 17.95 8.39
N LEU A 18 28.59 18.66 9.37
CA LEU A 18 27.16 18.92 9.41
C LEU A 18 26.69 19.66 8.15
N ILE A 19 27.39 20.74 7.76
CA ILE A 19 27.09 21.52 6.56
C ILE A 19 27.19 20.65 5.29
N LEU A 20 28.31 19.93 5.14
CA LEU A 20 28.52 19.09 3.96
C LEU A 20 27.49 17.95 3.89
N SER A 21 27.05 17.42 5.04
CA SER A 21 26.02 16.38 5.11
C SER A 21 24.60 16.91 4.84
N LEU A 22 24.31 18.17 5.21
CA LEU A 22 23.06 18.85 4.81
C LEU A 22 23.01 18.97 3.29
N LEU A 23 24.08 19.48 2.67
CA LEU A 23 24.20 19.59 1.21
C LEU A 23 24.08 18.22 0.52
N ALA A 24 24.71 17.18 1.05
CA ALA A 24 24.61 15.82 0.52
C ALA A 24 23.17 15.29 0.55
N SER A 25 22.44 15.55 1.63
CA SER A 25 21.05 15.12 1.79
C SER A 25 20.13 15.83 0.79
N GLU A 26 20.33 17.13 0.58
CA GLU A 26 19.62 17.92 -0.43
C GLU A 26 19.84 17.41 -1.84
N ILE A 27 21.10 17.15 -2.21
CA ILE A 27 21.45 16.60 -3.53
C ILE A 27 20.79 15.23 -3.71
N GLN A 28 20.83 14.38 -2.68
CA GLN A 28 20.21 13.06 -2.73
C GLN A 28 18.69 13.14 -2.91
N GLU A 29 18.01 14.04 -2.20
CA GLU A 29 16.56 14.20 -2.30
C GLU A 29 16.14 14.81 -3.64
N LEU A 30 16.93 15.77 -4.16
CA LEU A 30 16.72 16.33 -5.50
C LEU A 30 16.82 15.23 -6.58
N ILE A 31 17.85 14.38 -6.48
CA ILE A 31 18.02 13.22 -7.39
C ILE A 31 16.81 12.29 -7.23
N ALA A 32 16.45 11.87 -6.02
CA ALA A 32 15.34 10.95 -5.80
C ALA A 32 14.01 11.50 -6.36
N THR A 33 13.79 12.81 -6.26
CA THR A 33 12.60 13.51 -6.77
C THR A 33 12.59 13.60 -8.30
N ILE A 34 13.69 14.05 -8.92
CA ILE A 34 13.80 14.18 -10.39
C ILE A 34 13.63 12.82 -11.07
N PHE A 35 14.22 11.78 -10.49
CA PHE A 35 14.16 10.43 -11.04
C PHE A 35 12.96 9.61 -10.52
N GLN A 36 12.13 10.18 -9.63
CA GLN A 36 10.97 9.52 -9.01
C GLN A 36 11.28 8.12 -8.44
N TRP A 37 12.47 7.92 -7.88
CA TRP A 37 12.95 6.59 -7.49
C TRP A 37 12.03 5.90 -6.48
N ARG A 38 11.44 6.67 -5.57
CA ARG A 38 10.49 6.14 -4.58
C ARG A 38 9.25 5.54 -5.25
N ALA A 39 8.65 6.26 -6.20
CA ALA A 39 7.46 5.82 -6.91
C ALA A 39 7.75 4.60 -7.80
N VAL A 40 8.88 4.60 -8.50
CA VAL A 40 9.32 3.46 -9.32
C VAL A 40 9.56 2.22 -8.45
N HIS A 41 10.25 2.39 -7.31
CA HIS A 41 10.51 1.30 -6.37
C HIS A 41 9.21 0.76 -5.77
N LEU A 42 8.25 1.64 -5.44
CA LEU A 42 6.94 1.24 -4.95
C LEU A 42 6.19 0.40 -5.98
N LYS A 43 6.16 0.83 -7.25
CA LYS A 43 5.53 0.05 -8.33
C LYS A 43 6.16 -1.33 -8.46
N LYS A 44 7.48 -1.42 -8.51
CA LYS A 44 8.17 -2.72 -8.61
C LYS A 44 7.89 -3.61 -7.40
N SER A 45 7.74 -3.02 -6.23
CA SER A 45 7.40 -3.75 -5.00
C SER A 45 5.98 -4.31 -5.05
N ILE A 46 5.03 -3.58 -5.65
CA ILE A 46 3.67 -4.06 -5.91
C ILE A 46 3.66 -5.17 -6.97
N GLU A 47 4.41 -5.02 -8.06
CA GLU A 47 4.56 -6.08 -9.08
C GLU A 47 5.09 -7.38 -8.44
N ASN A 48 6.13 -7.28 -7.60
CA ASN A 48 6.68 -8.44 -6.90
C ASN A 48 5.70 -9.04 -5.87
N LEU A 49 4.87 -8.21 -5.22
CA LEU A 49 3.83 -8.67 -4.30
C LEU A 49 2.76 -9.47 -5.05
N ILE A 50 2.29 -8.94 -6.18
CA ILE A 50 1.28 -9.55 -7.06
C ILE A 50 1.79 -10.88 -7.63
N ALA A 51 3.04 -10.92 -8.09
CA ALA A 51 3.67 -12.10 -8.65
C ALA A 51 3.93 -13.22 -7.61
N GLY A 52 3.85 -12.92 -6.30
CA GLY A 52 4.17 -13.86 -5.23
C GLY A 52 5.66 -14.20 -5.08
N ASN A 53 6.50 -13.82 -6.04
CA ASN A 53 7.95 -13.95 -5.98
C ASN A 53 8.64 -12.88 -6.85
N VAL A 54 9.94 -12.67 -6.64
CA VAL A 54 10.73 -11.64 -7.34
C VAL A 54 11.01 -12.00 -8.81
N SER A 55 11.04 -13.30 -9.14
CA SER A 55 11.38 -13.78 -10.48
C SER A 55 10.25 -13.58 -11.50
N ASN A 56 9.00 -13.58 -11.04
CA ASN A 56 7.81 -13.48 -11.88
C ASN A 56 7.24 -12.05 -11.93
N GLY A 57 7.87 -11.09 -11.25
CA GLY A 57 7.43 -9.69 -11.20
C GLY A 57 7.52 -8.93 -12.54
N GLU A 58 7.89 -9.59 -13.64
CA GLU A 58 7.94 -9.04 -15.01
C GLU A 58 6.96 -9.75 -15.95
N GLU A 59 6.15 -10.68 -15.43
CA GLU A 59 5.11 -11.33 -16.21
C GLU A 59 4.08 -10.31 -16.73
N GLU A 60 3.62 -10.48 -17.96
CA GLU A 60 2.75 -9.52 -18.64
C GLU A 60 1.47 -9.23 -17.84
N LYS A 61 0.80 -10.27 -17.34
CA LYS A 61 -0.41 -10.13 -16.50
C LYS A 61 -0.14 -9.36 -15.20
N VAL A 62 1.02 -9.58 -14.56
CA VAL A 62 1.42 -8.88 -13.33
C VAL A 62 1.57 -7.38 -13.60
N VAL A 63 2.25 -7.03 -14.68
CA VAL A 63 2.47 -5.64 -15.08
C VAL A 63 1.15 -4.97 -15.47
N GLN A 64 0.29 -5.66 -16.21
CA GLN A 64 -1.04 -5.16 -16.59
C GLN A 64 -1.93 -4.91 -15.37
N LEU A 65 -2.00 -5.86 -14.43
CA LEU A 65 -2.76 -5.70 -13.19
C LEU A 65 -2.22 -4.55 -12.34
N ALA A 66 -0.89 -4.45 -12.17
CA ALA A 66 -0.27 -3.34 -11.47
C ALA A 66 -0.60 -1.99 -12.14
N ASN A 67 -0.53 -1.91 -13.47
CA ASN A 67 -0.91 -0.70 -14.22
C ASN A 67 -2.40 -0.35 -14.03
N HIS A 68 -3.27 -1.35 -13.96
CA HIS A 68 -4.70 -1.16 -13.71
C HIS A 68 -4.95 -0.63 -12.29
N ILE A 69 -4.28 -1.18 -11.28
CA ILE A 69 -4.32 -0.68 -9.89
C ILE A 69 -3.89 0.79 -9.84
N TYR A 70 -2.75 1.14 -10.46
CA TYR A 70 -2.28 2.53 -10.54
C TYR A 70 -3.21 3.44 -11.37
N SER A 71 -4.09 2.86 -12.18
CA SER A 71 -5.11 3.59 -12.94
C SER A 71 -6.37 3.92 -12.16
N SER A 72 -6.56 3.32 -10.98
CA SER A 72 -7.74 3.56 -10.16
C SER A 72 -7.83 5.04 -9.75
N PRO A 73 -9.05 5.61 -9.66
CA PRO A 73 -9.24 6.96 -9.15
C PRO A 73 -8.65 7.17 -7.75
N LEU A 74 -8.70 6.14 -6.89
CA LEU A 74 -8.21 6.21 -5.50
C LEU A 74 -6.68 6.41 -5.46
N ILE A 75 -5.93 5.63 -6.24
CA ILE A 75 -4.46 5.75 -6.30
C ILE A 75 -4.02 6.97 -7.11
N ARG A 76 -4.78 7.35 -8.14
CA ARG A 76 -4.47 8.55 -8.92
C ARG A 76 -4.60 9.82 -8.08
N ASN A 77 -5.61 9.91 -7.22
CA ASN A 77 -5.87 11.12 -6.43
C ASN A 77 -4.83 11.37 -5.33
N ILE A 78 -4.14 10.33 -4.86
CA ILE A 78 -3.04 10.48 -3.88
C ILE A 78 -1.70 10.80 -4.54
N ASN A 79 -1.62 10.77 -5.88
CA ASN A 79 -0.41 11.16 -6.60
C ASN A 79 -0.26 12.69 -6.59
N GLN A 80 0.57 13.20 -5.68
CA GLN A 80 0.97 14.60 -5.67
C GLN A 80 2.17 14.77 -6.62
N GLU A 81 1.90 15.11 -7.88
CA GLU A 81 2.97 15.46 -8.81
C GLU A 81 3.64 16.77 -8.38
N ALA A 82 4.97 16.76 -8.26
CA ALA A 82 5.75 17.98 -8.08
C ALA A 82 5.57 18.88 -9.32
N LYS A 83 4.81 19.97 -9.17
CA LYS A 83 4.64 21.00 -10.21
C LYS A 83 5.86 21.92 -10.20
N GLY A 84 6.74 21.84 -11.21
CA GLY A 84 7.90 22.73 -11.30
C GLY A 84 8.80 22.57 -12.53
N PHE A 85 9.67 23.56 -12.74
CA PHE A 85 10.61 23.69 -13.88
C PHE A 85 11.61 22.52 -14.00
N LEU A 86 11.90 21.81 -12.92
CA LEU A 86 12.86 20.68 -12.86
C LEU A 86 12.39 19.41 -13.59
N VAL A 87 11.11 19.32 -13.98
CA VAL A 87 10.52 18.19 -14.73
C VAL A 87 11.10 18.05 -16.16
N ASN A 88 11.84 19.05 -16.64
CA ASN A 88 12.44 19.09 -17.98
C ASN A 88 13.91 18.63 -18.05
N LEU A 89 14.53 18.17 -16.96
CA LEU A 89 15.90 17.64 -17.02
C LEU A 89 16.01 16.45 -17.99
N PRO A 90 17.14 16.31 -18.73
CA PRO A 90 17.20 15.49 -19.92
C PRO A 90 17.03 14.00 -19.59
N ARG A 91 15.90 13.45 -20.06
CA ARG A 91 15.40 12.07 -19.98
C ARG A 91 16.33 10.99 -20.57
N LYS A 92 17.57 11.32 -20.94
CA LYS A 92 18.61 10.34 -21.32
C LYS A 92 19.33 9.77 -20.11
N LEU A 93 19.41 10.53 -19.01
CA LEU A 93 20.08 10.10 -17.78
C LEU A 93 19.28 9.01 -17.02
N THR A 94 17.95 9.05 -17.11
CA THR A 94 17.07 8.02 -16.55
C THR A 94 17.33 6.66 -17.19
N TRP A 95 17.54 6.62 -18.52
CA TRP A 95 17.88 5.39 -19.25
C TRP A 95 19.28 4.87 -18.90
N THR A 96 20.29 5.74 -18.74
CA THR A 96 21.66 5.31 -18.42
C THR A 96 21.80 4.72 -17.01
N VAL A 97 21.08 5.25 -16.02
CA VAL A 97 21.09 4.69 -14.65
C VAL A 97 20.22 3.44 -14.59
N ALA A 98 19.06 3.44 -15.25
CA ALA A 98 18.20 2.25 -15.38
C ALA A 98 18.87 1.13 -16.20
N SER A 99 19.80 1.45 -17.11
CA SER A 99 20.63 0.48 -17.83
C SER A 99 21.82 -0.02 -17.01
N ALA A 100 22.38 0.82 -16.12
CA ALA A 100 23.45 0.42 -15.19
C ALA A 100 22.92 -0.48 -14.06
N SER A 101 21.69 -0.25 -13.58
CA SER A 101 21.00 -1.21 -12.71
C SER A 101 20.57 -2.47 -13.47
N ARG A 102 20.19 -2.35 -14.76
CA ARG A 102 19.91 -3.49 -15.64
C ARG A 102 21.13 -4.34 -15.97
N SER A 103 22.34 -3.77 -15.97
CA SER A 103 23.58 -4.53 -16.25
C SER A 103 24.05 -5.37 -15.07
N LEU A 104 23.42 -5.24 -13.89
CA LEU A 104 23.66 -6.07 -12.71
C LEU A 104 22.57 -7.15 -12.50
N LEU A 105 21.56 -7.20 -13.36
CA LEU A 105 20.51 -8.23 -13.40
C LEU A 105 20.62 -9.02 -14.71
N PRO A 106 20.31 -10.32 -14.75
CA PRO A 106 20.41 -11.12 -15.97
C PRO A 106 19.45 -10.56 -17.02
N LYS A 107 19.93 -10.40 -18.27
CA LYS A 107 19.12 -9.99 -19.42
C LYS A 107 17.96 -10.97 -19.61
N SER A 108 16.75 -10.56 -19.26
CA SER A 108 15.52 -11.23 -19.66
C SER A 108 15.00 -10.61 -20.95
N GLN A 109 14.70 -11.46 -21.92
CA GLN A 109 14.02 -11.12 -23.17
C GLN A 109 12.57 -10.77 -22.85
N SER A 110 12.19 -9.50 -22.96
CA SER A 110 10.77 -9.14 -22.95
C SER A 110 10.47 -8.19 -24.11
N GLY A 111 9.52 -8.60 -24.94
CA GLY A 111 8.94 -7.84 -26.04
C GLY A 111 8.00 -6.74 -25.55
N VAL A 112 8.42 -5.95 -24.56
CA VAL A 112 7.71 -4.74 -24.15
C VAL A 112 8.07 -3.66 -25.16
N SER A 113 7.08 -3.21 -25.92
CA SER A 113 7.22 -2.12 -26.88
C SER A 113 7.86 -0.90 -26.20
N SER A 114 8.84 -0.29 -26.88
CA SER A 114 9.72 0.76 -26.35
C SER A 114 9.04 2.08 -25.98
N ASP A 115 7.70 2.15 -26.05
CA ASP A 115 6.90 3.37 -25.89
C ASP A 115 6.05 3.42 -24.61
N GLU A 116 6.02 2.35 -23.80
CA GLU A 116 5.28 2.36 -22.54
C GLU A 116 6.11 2.94 -21.38
N SER A 117 5.58 4.00 -20.77
CA SER A 117 6.11 4.58 -19.53
C SER A 117 6.04 3.59 -18.37
N VAL A 118 6.95 3.72 -17.38
CA VAL A 118 7.01 2.85 -16.19
C VAL A 118 5.65 2.68 -15.49
N PHE A 119 4.75 3.67 -15.54
CA PHE A 119 3.43 3.63 -14.92
C PHE A 119 2.26 3.31 -15.89
N GLY A 120 2.56 2.86 -17.12
CA GLY A 120 1.59 2.55 -18.17
C GLY A 120 0.87 3.79 -18.74
N ASN A 121 0.20 3.65 -19.89
CA ASN A 121 -0.72 4.67 -20.46
C ASN A 121 -0.14 6.11 -20.54
N GLN A 122 1.11 6.25 -20.98
CA GLN A 122 1.84 7.53 -21.12
C GLN A 122 2.06 8.30 -19.80
N ARG A 123 1.84 7.65 -18.64
CA ARG A 123 1.97 8.26 -17.32
C ARG A 123 3.42 8.40 -16.91
N ARG A 124 3.79 9.63 -16.58
CA ARG A 124 5.17 10.03 -16.29
C ARG A 124 5.51 10.03 -14.80
N SER A 125 4.54 9.72 -13.93
CA SER A 125 4.72 9.67 -12.49
C SER A 125 3.72 8.74 -11.79
N GLY A 126 4.01 8.41 -10.54
CA GLY A 126 3.11 7.72 -9.63
C GLY A 126 3.37 8.14 -8.17
N PRO A 127 2.47 7.78 -7.24
CA PRO A 127 2.63 8.14 -5.84
C PRO A 127 3.89 7.50 -5.24
N SER A 128 4.54 8.20 -4.31
CA SER A 128 5.74 7.71 -3.61
C SER A 128 5.42 6.86 -2.38
N TYR A 129 4.14 6.81 -1.99
CA TYR A 129 3.58 6.02 -0.90
C TYR A 129 2.11 5.75 -1.21
N ILE A 130 1.63 4.53 -0.92
CA ILE A 130 0.22 4.16 -1.03
C ILE A 130 -0.18 3.62 0.35
N PRO A 131 -1.20 4.18 1.01
CA PRO A 131 -1.77 3.61 2.23
C PRO A 131 -2.33 2.20 2.00
N SER A 132 -2.20 1.31 2.99
CA SER A 132 -2.64 -0.09 2.85
C SER A 132 -4.14 -0.22 2.61
N ASP A 133 -4.95 0.62 3.23
CA ASP A 133 -6.40 0.68 3.05
C ASP A 133 -6.80 1.06 1.62
N ILE A 134 -6.11 2.04 1.03
CA ILE A 134 -6.32 2.46 -0.37
C ILE A 134 -5.91 1.35 -1.33
N PHE A 135 -4.77 0.70 -1.09
CA PHE A 135 -4.32 -0.42 -1.91
C PHE A 135 -5.30 -1.59 -1.85
N ALA A 136 -5.69 -2.02 -0.64
CA ALA A 136 -6.57 -3.17 -0.45
C ALA A 136 -7.95 -2.93 -1.06
N THR A 137 -8.54 -1.75 -0.83
CA THR A 137 -9.80 -1.35 -1.47
C THR A 137 -9.67 -1.33 -3.00
N THR A 138 -8.60 -0.73 -3.53
CA THR A 138 -8.36 -0.70 -4.98
C THR A 138 -8.22 -2.10 -5.57
N LEU A 139 -7.51 -3.01 -4.88
CA LEU A 139 -7.35 -4.39 -5.33
C LEU A 139 -8.70 -5.12 -5.34
N ILE A 140 -9.49 -5.00 -4.27
CA ILE A 140 -10.83 -5.62 -4.16
C ILE A 140 -11.76 -5.12 -5.27
N GLU A 141 -11.77 -3.81 -5.54
CA GLU A 141 -12.56 -3.21 -6.62
C GLU A 141 -12.07 -3.63 -8.01
N THR A 142 -10.75 -3.66 -8.22
CA THR A 142 -10.13 -4.08 -9.47
C THR A 142 -10.51 -5.52 -9.82
N LEU A 143 -10.53 -6.40 -8.82
CA LEU A 143 -10.90 -7.80 -8.96
C LEU A 143 -12.41 -8.04 -9.04
N GLN A 144 -13.23 -6.99 -8.98
CA GLN A 144 -14.70 -7.10 -8.99
C GLN A 144 -15.25 -8.02 -7.89
N LEU A 145 -14.56 -8.15 -6.76
CA LEU A 145 -14.96 -9.03 -5.66
C LEU A 145 -16.37 -8.72 -5.12
N PRO A 146 -16.78 -7.46 -4.92
CA PRO A 146 -18.15 -7.15 -4.49
C PRO A 146 -19.20 -7.63 -5.50
N THR A 147 -18.92 -7.46 -6.80
CA THR A 147 -19.81 -7.88 -7.88
C THR A 147 -19.90 -9.41 -7.94
N LEU A 148 -18.78 -10.12 -7.82
CA LEU A 148 -18.73 -11.58 -7.78
C LEU A 148 -19.51 -12.15 -6.59
N VAL A 149 -19.31 -11.60 -5.39
CA VAL A 149 -20.04 -12.00 -4.17
C VAL A 149 -21.54 -11.73 -4.32
N GLN A 150 -21.91 -10.56 -4.82
CA GLN A 150 -23.30 -10.20 -5.07
C GLN A 150 -23.96 -11.19 -6.04
N LYS A 151 -23.32 -11.51 -7.17
CA LYS A 151 -23.85 -12.46 -8.16
C LYS A 151 -23.94 -13.89 -7.64
N LEU A 152 -22.99 -14.31 -6.82
CA LEU A 152 -23.05 -15.60 -6.14
C LEU A 152 -24.25 -15.66 -5.18
N THR A 153 -24.45 -14.63 -4.36
CA THR A 153 -25.59 -14.57 -3.44
C THR A 153 -26.93 -14.47 -4.18
N GLU A 154 -27.02 -13.71 -5.28
CA GLU A 154 -28.22 -13.63 -6.12
C GLU A 154 -28.62 -15.01 -6.64
N ASN A 155 -27.67 -15.76 -7.19
CA ASN A 155 -27.90 -17.11 -7.69
C ASN A 155 -28.35 -18.07 -6.58
N ARG A 156 -27.68 -18.03 -5.41
CA ARG A 156 -28.01 -18.89 -4.29
C ARG A 156 -29.36 -18.55 -3.68
N LEU A 157 -29.72 -17.27 -3.63
CA LEU A 157 -31.03 -16.83 -3.17
C LEU A 157 -32.14 -17.31 -4.11
N ASP A 158 -31.92 -17.27 -5.43
CA ASP A 158 -32.87 -17.79 -6.41
C ASP A 158 -33.07 -19.31 -6.29
N LYS A 159 -31.98 -20.06 -6.15
CA LYS A 159 -32.04 -21.51 -5.87
C LYS A 159 -32.74 -21.81 -4.54
N PHE A 160 -32.44 -21.04 -3.51
CA PHE A 160 -33.07 -21.16 -2.19
C PHE A 160 -34.57 -20.93 -2.28
N LYS A 161 -35.00 -19.82 -2.89
CA LYS A 161 -36.39 -19.48 -3.19
C LYS A 161 -37.10 -20.66 -3.88
N THR A 162 -36.54 -21.13 -5.00
CA THR A 162 -37.10 -22.24 -5.78
C THR A 162 -37.22 -23.51 -4.96
N ALA A 163 -36.19 -23.87 -4.19
CA ALA A 163 -36.22 -25.04 -3.32
C ALA A 163 -37.29 -24.93 -2.23
N ARG A 164 -37.45 -23.76 -1.60
CA ARG A 164 -38.47 -23.53 -0.55
C ARG A 164 -39.89 -23.63 -1.12
N LEU A 165 -40.13 -23.03 -2.28
CA LEU A 165 -41.43 -23.08 -2.96
C LEU A 165 -41.77 -24.50 -3.41
N ASN A 166 -40.80 -25.25 -3.94
CA ASN A 166 -41.00 -26.65 -4.34
C ASN A 166 -41.34 -27.56 -3.15
N GLU A 167 -40.68 -27.38 -2.00
CA GLU A 167 -41.02 -28.13 -0.79
C GLU A 167 -42.44 -27.84 -0.31
N LEU A 168 -42.88 -26.58 -0.39
CA LEU A 168 -44.25 -26.20 -0.06
C LEU A 168 -45.25 -26.79 -1.06
N GLN A 169 -44.96 -26.72 -2.36
CA GLN A 169 -45.78 -27.30 -3.42
C GLN A 169 -45.96 -28.81 -3.25
N GLU A 170 -44.89 -29.53 -2.89
CA GLU A 170 -44.93 -30.98 -2.66
C GLU A 170 -45.85 -31.33 -1.48
N ILE A 171 -45.88 -30.52 -0.42
CA ILE A 171 -46.81 -30.73 0.70
C ILE A 171 -48.27 -30.59 0.24
N ILE A 172 -48.58 -29.57 -0.57
CA ILE A 172 -49.92 -29.32 -1.10
C ILE A 172 -50.33 -30.45 -2.06
N PHE A 173 -49.42 -30.84 -2.97
CA PHE A 173 -49.65 -31.92 -3.93
C PHE A 173 -49.92 -33.26 -3.24
N GLN A 174 -49.14 -33.61 -2.21
CA GLN A 174 -49.37 -34.83 -1.42
C GLN A 174 -50.71 -34.81 -0.70
N LEU A 175 -51.15 -33.64 -0.21
CA LEU A 175 -52.45 -33.48 0.42
C LEU A 175 -53.59 -33.70 -0.59
N GLU A 176 -53.49 -33.09 -1.78
CA GLU A 176 -54.47 -33.26 -2.86
C GLU A 176 -54.59 -34.72 -3.31
N GLN A 177 -53.46 -35.41 -3.44
CA GLN A 177 -53.43 -36.83 -3.83
C GLN A 177 -54.12 -37.74 -2.80
N GLN A 178 -54.03 -37.40 -1.51
CA GLN A 178 -54.73 -38.13 -0.44
C GLN A 178 -56.22 -37.81 -0.40
N ALA A 179 -56.62 -36.66 -0.93
CA ALA A 179 -57.97 -36.10 -0.92
C ALA A 179 -58.75 -36.34 -2.22
N LYS A 180 -58.14 -36.97 -3.23
CA LYS A 180 -58.64 -37.09 -4.61
C LYS A 180 -60.07 -37.61 -4.79
N THR A 181 -60.61 -38.30 -3.79
CA THR A 181 -61.97 -38.87 -3.80
C THR A 181 -63.03 -37.97 -3.16
N ASP A 182 -62.65 -36.82 -2.60
CA ASP A 182 -63.54 -35.94 -1.85
C ASP A 182 -63.80 -34.62 -2.60
N GLU A 183 -64.89 -34.58 -3.37
CA GLU A 183 -65.32 -33.41 -4.15
C GLU A 183 -65.56 -32.16 -3.27
N GLN A 184 -65.81 -32.32 -1.97
CA GLN A 184 -66.06 -31.21 -1.06
C GLN A 184 -64.82 -30.36 -0.78
N LEU A 185 -63.62 -30.89 -1.08
CA LEU A 185 -62.35 -30.20 -0.89
C LEU A 185 -61.91 -29.38 -2.10
N ALA A 186 -62.60 -29.48 -3.24
CA ALA A 186 -62.22 -28.75 -4.45
C ALA A 186 -62.13 -27.22 -4.26
N PRO A 187 -63.07 -26.55 -3.56
CA PRO A 187 -62.96 -25.10 -3.30
C PRO A 187 -61.73 -24.75 -2.45
N PHE A 188 -61.41 -25.59 -1.47
CA PHE A 188 -60.25 -25.42 -0.59
C PHE A 188 -58.93 -25.53 -1.36
N PHE A 189 -58.78 -26.56 -2.22
CA PHE A 189 -57.59 -26.70 -3.06
C PHE A 189 -57.46 -25.54 -4.06
N SER A 190 -58.56 -25.11 -4.69
CA SER A 190 -58.54 -23.96 -5.59
C SER A 190 -58.03 -22.70 -4.89
N GLN A 191 -58.48 -22.44 -3.67
CA GLN A 191 -58.05 -21.29 -2.88
C GLN A 191 -56.57 -21.40 -2.49
N ILE A 192 -56.12 -22.55 -1.99
CA ILE A 192 -54.72 -22.74 -1.59
C ILE A 192 -53.77 -22.59 -2.78
N TYR A 193 -54.11 -23.14 -3.94
CA TYR A 193 -53.27 -22.99 -5.12
C TYR A 193 -53.19 -21.54 -5.59
N GLN A 194 -54.28 -20.77 -5.47
CA GLN A 194 -54.26 -19.34 -5.73
C GLN A 194 -53.32 -18.61 -4.76
N GLU A 195 -53.47 -18.82 -3.46
CA GLU A 195 -52.64 -18.18 -2.43
C GLU A 195 -51.16 -18.60 -2.54
N PHE A 196 -50.90 -19.85 -2.93
CA PHE A 196 -49.56 -20.32 -3.23
C PHE A 196 -48.96 -19.59 -4.44
N SER A 197 -49.75 -19.34 -5.49
CA SER A 197 -49.31 -18.54 -6.64
C SER A 197 -48.98 -17.09 -6.25
N GLU A 198 -49.76 -16.49 -5.35
CA GLU A 198 -49.48 -15.16 -4.79
C GLU A 198 -48.17 -15.15 -3.99
N LEU A 199 -47.94 -16.18 -3.16
CA LEU A 199 -46.68 -16.36 -2.44
C LEU A 199 -45.48 -16.51 -3.39
N GLN A 200 -45.63 -17.30 -4.47
CA GLN A 200 -44.60 -17.42 -5.51
C GLN A 200 -44.28 -16.05 -6.12
N ALA A 201 -45.30 -15.28 -6.50
CA ALA A 201 -45.11 -13.94 -7.06
C ALA A 201 -44.44 -12.98 -6.07
N GLU A 202 -44.78 -13.06 -4.78
CA GLU A 202 -44.11 -12.28 -3.74
C GLU A 202 -42.63 -12.65 -3.62
N PHE A 203 -42.32 -13.95 -3.60
CA PHE A 203 -40.95 -14.45 -3.53
C PHE A 203 -40.12 -14.01 -4.74
N GLU A 204 -40.69 -14.02 -5.94
CA GLU A 204 -40.08 -13.46 -7.15
C GLU A 204 -39.80 -11.96 -7.02
N GLN A 205 -40.76 -11.20 -6.50
CA GLN A 205 -40.59 -9.76 -6.29
C GLN A 205 -39.48 -9.45 -5.27
N VAL A 206 -39.36 -10.28 -4.22
CA VAL A 206 -38.28 -10.18 -3.24
C VAL A 206 -36.92 -10.44 -3.89
N THR A 207 -36.78 -11.53 -4.65
CA THR A 207 -35.51 -11.83 -5.33
C THR A 207 -35.14 -10.76 -6.35
N TRP A 208 -36.11 -10.22 -7.08
CA TRP A 208 -35.90 -9.11 -8.00
C TRP A 208 -35.44 -7.84 -7.27
N ASN A 209 -36.07 -7.48 -6.14
CA ASN A 209 -35.65 -6.33 -5.33
C ASN A 209 -34.21 -6.49 -4.82
N PHE A 210 -33.80 -7.70 -4.44
CA PHE A 210 -32.43 -8.00 -4.05
C PHE A 210 -31.45 -7.83 -5.21
N GLN A 211 -31.74 -8.39 -6.39
CA GLN A 211 -30.92 -8.26 -7.60
C GLN A 211 -30.78 -6.81 -8.05
N GLN A 212 -31.82 -6.00 -7.88
CA GLN A 212 -31.80 -4.56 -8.17
C GLN A 212 -31.18 -3.71 -7.06
N GLN A 213 -30.58 -4.32 -6.03
CA GLN A 213 -29.98 -3.66 -4.87
C GLN A 213 -30.95 -2.72 -4.12
N LYS A 214 -32.26 -2.98 -4.20
CA LYS A 214 -33.31 -2.23 -3.48
C LYS A 214 -33.55 -2.77 -2.06
N ALA A 215 -33.12 -3.99 -1.79
CA ALA A 215 -33.16 -4.62 -0.48
C ALA A 215 -31.88 -5.43 -0.25
N ASN A 216 -31.45 -5.53 1.01
CA ASN A 216 -30.33 -6.41 1.39
C ASN A 216 -30.84 -7.84 1.66
N LEU A 217 -29.91 -8.78 1.87
CA LEU A 217 -30.23 -10.20 2.07
C LEU A 217 -31.13 -10.44 3.30
N LEU A 218 -30.84 -9.77 4.42
CA LEU A 218 -31.62 -9.92 5.65
C LEU A 218 -33.08 -9.48 5.43
N THR A 219 -33.28 -8.29 4.88
CA THR A 219 -34.61 -7.77 4.54
C THR A 219 -35.34 -8.69 3.57
N SER A 220 -34.62 -9.27 2.61
CA SER A 220 -35.23 -10.19 1.62
C SER A 220 -35.74 -11.47 2.30
N LEU A 221 -34.95 -12.05 3.19
CA LEU A 221 -35.35 -13.25 3.94
C LEU A 221 -36.48 -12.99 4.93
N ASP A 222 -36.47 -11.84 5.59
CA ASP A 222 -37.56 -11.43 6.49
C ASP A 222 -38.87 -11.27 5.71
N ARG A 223 -38.83 -10.68 4.50
CA ARG A 223 -40.01 -10.58 3.63
C ARG A 223 -40.52 -11.95 3.14
N MET A 224 -39.62 -12.86 2.78
CA MET A 224 -39.99 -14.24 2.46
C MET A 224 -40.65 -14.95 3.65
N ALA A 225 -40.13 -14.73 4.86
CA ALA A 225 -40.68 -15.28 6.08
C ALA A 225 -42.10 -14.75 6.35
N GLU A 226 -42.29 -13.43 6.24
CA GLU A 226 -43.60 -12.77 6.37
C GLU A 226 -44.62 -13.26 5.33
N GLY A 227 -44.19 -13.47 4.08
CA GLY A 227 -45.05 -14.03 3.03
C GLY A 227 -45.52 -15.44 3.38
N LEU A 228 -44.61 -16.29 3.88
CA LEU A 228 -44.95 -17.64 4.32
C LEU A 228 -45.86 -17.63 5.56
N ASP A 229 -45.68 -16.68 6.48
CA ASP A 229 -46.57 -16.51 7.64
C ASP A 229 -48.00 -16.18 7.21
N ARG A 230 -48.17 -15.26 6.25
CA ARG A 230 -49.50 -14.93 5.68
C ARG A 230 -50.14 -16.13 4.99
N TYR A 231 -49.36 -16.91 4.24
CA TYR A 231 -49.85 -18.13 3.61
C TYR A 231 -50.30 -19.17 4.66
N ILE A 232 -49.54 -19.35 5.74
CA ILE A 232 -49.89 -20.27 6.84
C ILE A 232 -51.18 -19.83 7.54
N GLU A 233 -51.34 -18.53 7.79
CA GLU A 233 -52.54 -17.96 8.40
C GLU A 233 -53.78 -18.21 7.53
N SER A 234 -53.68 -17.96 6.21
CA SER A 234 -54.80 -18.18 5.31
C SER A 234 -55.14 -19.67 5.15
N PHE A 235 -54.13 -20.54 5.04
CA PHE A 235 -54.33 -21.99 5.05
C PHE A 235 -55.10 -22.44 6.30
N GLN A 236 -54.73 -21.92 7.48
CA GLN A 236 -55.36 -22.28 8.75
C GLN A 236 -56.79 -21.75 8.88
N MET A 237 -57.09 -20.55 8.36
CA MET A 237 -58.43 -19.98 8.44
C MET A 237 -59.45 -20.73 7.59
N ASN A 238 -59.01 -21.28 6.46
CA ASN A 238 -59.89 -21.89 5.46
C ASN A 238 -59.84 -23.43 5.47
N MET A 239 -59.07 -24.04 6.39
CA MET A 239 -58.93 -25.50 6.43
C MET A 239 -60.19 -26.24 6.89
N PRO A 240 -60.62 -27.31 6.20
CA PRO A 240 -61.69 -28.19 6.66
C PRO A 240 -61.22 -29.08 7.82
N GLN A 241 -62.16 -29.60 8.62
CA GLN A 241 -61.87 -30.50 9.73
C GLN A 241 -61.52 -31.92 9.25
N GLN A 242 -60.33 -32.08 8.68
CA GLN A 242 -59.76 -33.37 8.30
C GLN A 242 -58.34 -33.56 8.86
N GLU A 243 -58.04 -34.78 9.29
CA GLU A 243 -56.74 -35.11 9.89
C GLU A 243 -55.58 -34.91 8.90
N SER A 244 -55.77 -35.25 7.63
CA SER A 244 -54.81 -35.07 6.54
C SER A 244 -54.42 -33.59 6.37
N VAL A 245 -55.40 -32.69 6.35
CA VAL A 245 -55.20 -31.23 6.24
C VAL A 245 -54.45 -30.70 7.47
N GLY A 246 -54.81 -31.15 8.67
CA GLY A 246 -54.11 -30.80 9.90
C GLY A 246 -52.66 -31.33 9.96
N LYS A 247 -52.35 -32.45 9.28
CA LYS A 247 -50.96 -32.94 9.11
C LYS A 247 -50.19 -32.06 8.13
N ALA A 248 -50.80 -31.64 7.03
CA ALA A 248 -50.19 -30.73 6.06
C ALA A 248 -49.84 -29.38 6.69
N LEU A 249 -50.77 -28.75 7.41
CA LEU A 249 -50.52 -27.49 8.13
C LEU A 249 -49.34 -27.60 9.11
N ARG A 250 -49.25 -28.73 9.85
CA ARG A 250 -48.12 -28.98 10.76
C ARG A 250 -46.79 -29.04 10.01
N ARG A 251 -46.73 -29.73 8.86
CA ARG A 251 -45.53 -29.79 8.02
C ARG A 251 -45.11 -28.41 7.51
N ILE A 252 -46.07 -27.59 7.08
CA ILE A 252 -45.80 -26.21 6.62
C ILE A 252 -45.28 -25.34 7.78
N LYS A 253 -45.85 -25.45 8.97
CA LYS A 253 -45.35 -24.75 10.16
C LYS A 253 -43.93 -25.17 10.55
N PHE A 254 -43.62 -26.47 10.46
CA PHE A 254 -42.25 -26.94 10.67
C PHE A 254 -41.28 -26.39 9.63
N LEU A 255 -41.67 -26.35 8.35
CA LEU A 255 -40.87 -25.73 7.30
C LEU A 255 -40.54 -24.26 7.66
N ARG A 256 -41.57 -23.48 8.03
CA ARG A 256 -41.39 -22.07 8.45
C ARG A 256 -40.45 -21.94 9.65
N GLN A 257 -40.58 -22.80 10.64
CA GLN A 257 -39.76 -22.78 11.85
C GLN A 257 -38.32 -23.25 11.62
N ASP A 258 -38.11 -24.26 10.78
CA ASP A 258 -36.76 -24.79 10.56
C ASP A 258 -35.89 -23.84 9.73
N ILE A 259 -36.51 -23.08 8.84
CA ILE A 259 -35.80 -22.27 7.87
C ILE A 259 -35.76 -20.81 8.29
N PHE A 260 -36.90 -20.22 8.63
CA PHE A 260 -37.04 -18.78 8.80
C PHE A 260 -37.20 -18.35 10.27
N ASN A 261 -37.06 -19.24 11.25
CA ASN A 261 -37.17 -18.85 12.68
C ASN A 261 -36.07 -17.87 13.10
N ASP A 262 -34.90 -17.97 12.46
CA ASP A 262 -33.80 -17.01 12.58
C ASP A 262 -33.24 -16.77 11.18
N THR A 263 -33.14 -15.50 10.79
CA THR A 263 -32.64 -15.08 9.48
C THR A 263 -31.20 -15.55 9.26
N GLU A 264 -30.35 -15.62 10.30
CA GLU A 264 -28.99 -16.15 10.19
C GLU A 264 -28.97 -17.67 9.99
N ARG A 265 -29.98 -18.39 10.51
CA ARG A 265 -30.18 -19.81 10.21
C ARG A 265 -30.55 -20.03 8.75
N ALA A 266 -31.45 -19.21 8.19
CA ALA A 266 -31.79 -19.25 6.77
C ALA A 266 -30.56 -19.02 5.88
N ILE A 267 -29.74 -18.01 6.23
CA ILE A 267 -28.48 -17.70 5.55
C ILE A 267 -27.54 -18.91 5.57
N SER A 268 -27.39 -19.55 6.73
CA SER A 268 -26.48 -20.68 6.91
C SER A 268 -26.96 -21.93 6.18
N LEU A 269 -28.26 -22.27 6.28
CA LEU A 269 -28.86 -23.43 5.62
C LEU A 269 -28.86 -23.30 4.09
N GLY A 270 -29.10 -22.09 3.58
CA GLY A 270 -29.08 -21.81 2.16
C GLY A 270 -27.69 -21.53 1.59
N GLY A 271 -26.64 -21.46 2.43
CA GLY A 271 -25.30 -21.03 2.03
C GLY A 271 -25.30 -19.63 1.37
N LEU A 272 -26.25 -18.77 1.74
CA LEU A 272 -26.58 -17.55 1.01
C LEU A 272 -25.49 -16.48 1.10
N ARG A 273 -24.82 -16.41 2.26
CA ARG A 273 -23.66 -15.55 2.49
C ARG A 273 -22.40 -16.35 2.19
N PRO A 274 -21.64 -16.01 1.13
CA PRO A 274 -20.40 -16.71 0.81
C PRO A 274 -19.40 -16.58 1.95
N ASN A 275 -18.76 -17.69 2.31
CA ASN A 275 -17.68 -17.66 3.28
C ASN A 275 -16.38 -17.11 2.66
N LEU A 276 -15.38 -16.83 3.50
CA LEU A 276 -14.15 -16.17 3.06
C LEU A 276 -13.38 -16.96 1.98
N GLN A 277 -13.43 -18.29 2.03
CA GLN A 277 -12.80 -19.16 1.03
C GLN A 277 -13.56 -19.09 -0.30
N GLU A 278 -14.89 -19.08 -0.27
CA GLU A 278 -15.72 -18.91 -1.47
C GLU A 278 -15.49 -17.52 -2.10
N ILE A 279 -15.36 -16.47 -1.30
CA ILE A 279 -15.01 -15.13 -1.78
C ILE A 279 -13.66 -15.17 -2.52
N ALA A 280 -12.62 -15.78 -1.94
CA ALA A 280 -11.33 -15.89 -2.61
C ALA A 280 -11.35 -16.80 -3.84
N GLN A 281 -12.16 -17.87 -3.83
CA GLN A 281 -12.33 -18.76 -4.98
C GLN A 281 -13.09 -18.08 -6.13
N SER A 282 -13.93 -17.07 -5.83
CA SER A 282 -14.73 -16.38 -6.86
C SER A 282 -13.90 -15.73 -7.97
N VAL A 283 -12.62 -15.41 -7.72
CA VAL A 283 -11.70 -14.86 -8.74
C VAL A 283 -10.90 -15.95 -9.46
N ASN A 284 -10.95 -17.19 -9.00
CA ASN A 284 -10.28 -18.32 -9.66
C ASN A 284 -11.24 -18.95 -10.66
N THR A 285 -10.97 -18.76 -11.95
CA THR A 285 -11.81 -19.26 -13.06
C THR A 285 -11.96 -20.78 -13.09
N SER A 286 -11.02 -21.51 -12.48
CA SER A 286 -11.05 -22.98 -12.39
C SER A 286 -11.85 -23.48 -11.19
N SER A 287 -12.29 -22.60 -10.30
CA SER A 287 -13.02 -23.00 -9.09
C SER A 287 -14.50 -23.32 -9.39
N ALA A 288 -15.06 -24.26 -8.62
CA ALA A 288 -16.50 -24.56 -8.69
C ALA A 288 -17.36 -23.33 -8.35
N VAL A 289 -16.88 -22.44 -7.47
CA VAL A 289 -17.56 -21.21 -7.08
C VAL A 289 -17.66 -20.24 -8.26
N TYR A 290 -16.57 -20.04 -9.01
CA TYR A 290 -16.63 -19.21 -10.22
C TYR A 290 -17.55 -19.81 -11.28
N GLN A 291 -17.50 -21.14 -11.47
CA GLN A 291 -18.39 -21.81 -12.43
C GLN A 291 -19.87 -21.66 -12.03
N GLU A 292 -20.18 -21.66 -10.73
CA GLU A 292 -21.52 -21.34 -10.23
C GLU A 292 -21.96 -19.92 -10.60
N ILE A 293 -21.07 -18.92 -10.48
CA ILE A 293 -21.33 -17.53 -10.87
C ILE A 293 -21.51 -17.43 -12.39
N ALA A 294 -20.60 -18.03 -13.16
CA ALA A 294 -20.60 -17.99 -14.62
C ALA A 294 -21.86 -18.64 -15.22
N ALA A 295 -22.37 -19.71 -14.61
CA ALA A 295 -23.60 -20.36 -15.03
C ALA A 295 -24.86 -19.53 -14.71
N ALA A 296 -24.80 -18.69 -13.67
CA ALA A 296 -25.92 -17.86 -13.23
C ALA A 296 -26.04 -16.52 -13.96
N LEU A 297 -25.02 -16.13 -14.71
CA LEU A 297 -25.06 -14.91 -15.51
C LEU A 297 -25.88 -15.18 -16.77
N GLU A 298 -27.17 -14.84 -16.70
CA GLU A 298 -28.20 -15.07 -17.73
C GLU A 298 -27.81 -14.56 -19.12
N GLU A 299 -27.02 -13.48 -19.20
CA GLU A 299 -26.50 -12.92 -20.44
C GLU A 299 -24.98 -12.73 -20.36
N LYS A 300 -24.24 -13.46 -21.22
CA LYS A 300 -22.80 -13.24 -21.45
C LYS A 300 -22.50 -11.84 -22.01
N ASP A 301 -23.51 -11.10 -22.45
CA ASP A 301 -23.40 -9.72 -22.94
C ASP A 301 -23.70 -8.67 -21.85
N SER A 302 -24.04 -9.09 -20.62
CA SER A 302 -24.29 -8.16 -19.53
C SER A 302 -23.03 -7.36 -19.18
N LYS A 303 -23.21 -6.07 -18.86
CA LYS A 303 -22.11 -5.18 -18.45
C LYS A 303 -21.30 -5.73 -17.27
N ALA A 304 -21.97 -6.39 -16.32
CA ALA A 304 -21.33 -7.00 -15.16
C ALA A 304 -20.43 -8.18 -15.57
N TYR A 305 -20.89 -9.05 -16.47
CA TYR A 305 -20.07 -10.15 -17.01
C TYR A 305 -18.82 -9.61 -17.72
N GLN A 306 -18.96 -8.59 -18.55
CA GLN A 306 -17.83 -7.97 -19.25
C GLN A 306 -16.79 -7.38 -18.29
N GLN A 307 -17.25 -6.71 -17.22
CA GLN A 307 -16.36 -6.15 -16.19
C GLN A 307 -15.61 -7.24 -15.41
N ILE A 308 -16.31 -8.32 -15.03
CA ILE A 308 -15.69 -9.48 -14.38
C ILE A 308 -14.67 -10.11 -15.31
N GLN A 309 -15.02 -10.38 -16.57
CA GLN A 309 -14.12 -11.02 -17.53
C GLN A 309 -12.86 -10.18 -17.76
N GLN A 310 -13.00 -8.86 -17.94
CA GLN A 310 -11.85 -7.95 -18.08
C GLN A 310 -10.92 -8.00 -16.86
N ALA A 311 -11.48 -8.06 -15.65
CA ALA A 311 -10.70 -8.16 -14.42
C ALA A 311 -9.96 -9.52 -14.31
N LEU A 312 -10.58 -10.60 -14.76
CA LEU A 312 -10.01 -11.95 -14.69
C LEU A 312 -9.01 -12.24 -15.81
N ASP A 313 -9.17 -11.65 -16.99
CA ASP A 313 -8.23 -11.82 -18.12
C ASP A 313 -6.81 -11.31 -17.76
N ILE A 314 -6.75 -10.25 -16.94
CA ILE A 314 -5.49 -9.65 -16.47
C ILE A 314 -5.00 -10.24 -15.14
N LEU A 315 -5.75 -11.17 -14.53
CA LEU A 315 -5.42 -11.72 -13.22
C LEU A 315 -4.30 -12.77 -13.33
N PRO A 316 -3.16 -12.59 -12.63
CA PRO A 316 -2.15 -13.63 -12.48
C PRO A 316 -2.62 -14.73 -11.53
N ASP A 317 -2.27 -15.99 -11.82
CA ASP A 317 -2.64 -17.15 -10.99
C ASP A 317 -2.14 -17.01 -9.54
N SER A 318 -0.96 -16.40 -9.36
CA SER A 318 -0.37 -16.12 -8.05
C SER A 318 -1.27 -15.26 -7.16
N VAL A 319 -2.05 -14.33 -7.72
CA VAL A 319 -2.95 -13.48 -6.94
C VAL A 319 -4.14 -14.30 -6.43
N ALA A 320 -4.74 -15.13 -7.29
CA ALA A 320 -5.85 -15.99 -6.90
C ALA A 320 -5.42 -16.99 -5.81
N GLU A 321 -4.25 -17.60 -5.95
CA GLU A 321 -3.66 -18.50 -4.95
C GLU A 321 -3.39 -17.77 -3.63
N ASN A 322 -2.77 -16.59 -3.68
CA ASN A 322 -2.47 -15.80 -2.49
C ASN A 322 -3.74 -15.37 -1.75
N LEU A 323 -4.78 -14.94 -2.47
CA LEU A 323 -6.07 -14.60 -1.85
C LEU A 323 -6.69 -15.80 -1.16
N LEU A 324 -6.59 -17.00 -1.74
CA LEU A 324 -7.08 -18.23 -1.11
C LEU A 324 -6.31 -18.55 0.18
N VAL A 325 -4.98 -18.40 0.18
CA VAL A 325 -4.15 -18.60 1.37
C VAL A 325 -4.50 -17.59 2.47
N LEU A 326 -4.67 -16.31 2.12
CA LEU A 326 -5.10 -15.27 3.06
C LEU A 326 -6.47 -15.56 3.64
N ALA A 327 -7.41 -15.98 2.79
CA ALA A 327 -8.75 -16.39 3.20
C ALA A 327 -8.74 -17.56 4.18
N GLN A 328 -7.98 -18.62 3.88
CA GLN A 328 -7.84 -19.77 4.78
C GLN A 328 -7.25 -19.37 6.14
N ARG A 329 -6.22 -18.53 6.13
CA ARG A 329 -5.57 -18.05 7.37
C ARG A 329 -6.51 -17.20 8.22
N ALA A 330 -7.33 -16.35 7.62
CA ALA A 330 -8.30 -15.54 8.36
C ALA A 330 -9.48 -16.36 8.88
N GLN A 331 -9.98 -17.33 8.10
CA GLN A 331 -11.12 -18.16 8.49
C GLN A 331 -10.88 -18.92 9.80
N VAL A 332 -9.65 -19.38 10.05
CA VAL A 332 -9.26 -20.12 11.28
C VAL A 332 -9.32 -19.23 12.53
N LYS A 333 -9.28 -17.90 12.40
CA LYS A 333 -9.19 -16.97 13.53
C LYS A 333 -10.55 -16.52 14.09
N ILE A 334 -11.69 -17.03 13.60
CA ILE A 334 -12.99 -16.35 13.78
C ILE A 334 -13.99 -17.13 14.66
N ASN A 335 -14.59 -16.40 15.61
CA ASN A 335 -15.75 -16.78 16.44
C ASN A 335 -17.00 -15.90 16.18
N SER A 336 -16.99 -14.96 15.22
CA SER A 336 -18.07 -13.96 15.03
C SER A 336 -18.41 -13.66 13.56
N THR A 337 -19.65 -13.22 13.34
CA THR A 337 -20.29 -12.91 12.05
C THR A 337 -19.84 -11.57 11.44
N GLU A 338 -18.53 -11.35 11.26
CA GLU A 338 -18.05 -10.19 10.46
C GLU A 338 -18.26 -10.43 8.95
N ASP A 339 -18.52 -9.37 8.19
CA ASP A 339 -18.61 -9.40 6.73
C ASP A 339 -17.28 -9.88 6.11
N GLY A 340 -17.32 -11.01 5.39
CA GLY A 340 -16.14 -11.69 4.87
C GLY A 340 -15.26 -10.82 3.98
N ILE A 341 -15.84 -9.88 3.23
CA ILE A 341 -15.05 -8.97 2.37
C ILE A 341 -14.18 -8.04 3.21
N ASN A 342 -14.71 -7.52 4.31
CA ASN A 342 -13.97 -6.62 5.20
C ASN A 342 -12.83 -7.34 5.92
N LEU A 343 -13.03 -8.61 6.25
CA LEU A 343 -11.98 -9.47 6.80
C LEU A 343 -10.87 -9.72 5.78
N LEU A 344 -11.23 -10.08 4.54
CA LEU A 344 -10.25 -10.26 3.47
C LEU A 344 -9.44 -8.99 3.25
N ARG A 345 -10.12 -7.84 3.23
CA ARG A 345 -9.50 -6.52 3.10
C ARG A 345 -8.43 -6.29 4.16
N ARG A 346 -8.74 -6.52 5.44
CA ARG A 346 -7.77 -6.37 6.55
C ARG A 346 -6.56 -7.29 6.39
N GLU A 347 -6.73 -8.53 5.94
CA GLU A 347 -5.58 -9.42 5.70
C GLU A 347 -4.74 -8.98 4.48
N ILE A 348 -5.36 -8.41 3.44
CA ILE A 348 -4.65 -7.77 2.32
C ILE A 348 -3.86 -6.55 2.82
N GLU A 349 -4.47 -5.70 3.65
CA GLU A 349 -3.81 -4.53 4.25
C GLU A 349 -2.56 -4.95 5.04
N ASN A 350 -2.69 -5.90 5.95
CA ASN A 350 -1.59 -6.42 6.76
C ASN A 350 -0.46 -7.02 5.91
N THR A 351 -0.83 -7.74 4.85
CA THR A 351 0.13 -8.35 3.92
C THR A 351 0.86 -7.29 3.10
N PHE A 352 0.13 -6.28 2.64
CA PHE A 352 0.70 -5.14 1.93
C PHE A 352 1.67 -4.36 2.82
N ASP A 353 1.28 -4.01 4.05
CA ASP A 353 2.15 -3.29 4.98
C ASP A 353 3.43 -4.05 5.27
N SER A 354 3.32 -5.36 5.54
CA SER A 354 4.47 -6.24 5.74
C SER A 354 5.40 -6.28 4.51
N SER A 355 4.83 -6.25 3.31
CA SER A 355 5.59 -6.21 2.05
C SER A 355 6.27 -4.85 1.85
N MET A 356 5.56 -3.75 2.14
CA MET A 356 6.06 -2.39 2.00
C MET A 356 7.12 -2.04 3.03
N GLU A 357 7.08 -2.64 4.23
CA GLU A 357 8.16 -2.52 5.22
C GLU A 357 9.46 -3.12 4.68
N ARG A 358 9.40 -4.34 4.12
CA ARG A 358 10.56 -5.00 3.49
C ARG A 358 11.07 -4.21 2.30
N ALA A 359 10.17 -3.75 1.43
CA ALA A 359 10.51 -2.92 0.28
C ALA A 359 11.19 -1.60 0.70
N SER A 360 10.66 -0.93 1.74
CA SER A 360 11.24 0.29 2.29
C SER A 360 12.64 0.05 2.84
N GLY A 361 12.90 -1.12 3.44
CA GLY A 361 14.23 -1.55 3.86
C GLY A 361 15.22 -1.64 2.70
N VAL A 362 14.82 -2.27 1.59
CA VAL A 362 15.64 -2.38 0.36
C VAL A 362 15.93 -1.00 -0.23
N TYR A 363 14.91 -0.14 -0.32
CA TYR A 363 15.08 1.24 -0.78
C TYR A 363 16.09 2.01 0.09
N ARG A 364 15.94 1.97 1.42
CA ARG A 364 16.87 2.63 2.35
C ARG A 364 18.30 2.14 2.20
N ARG A 365 18.50 0.83 1.98
CA ARG A 365 19.84 0.26 1.75
C ARG A 365 20.46 0.77 0.45
N ASN A 366 19.68 0.83 -0.63
CA ASN A 366 20.16 1.34 -1.91
C ASN A 366 20.46 2.85 -1.83
N ALA A 367 19.60 3.62 -1.14
CA ALA A 367 19.81 5.05 -0.90
C ALA A 367 21.09 5.33 -0.12
N LYS A 368 21.47 4.50 0.87
CA LYS A 368 22.76 4.61 1.58
C LYS A 368 23.96 4.46 0.63
N GLY A 369 23.89 3.56 -0.35
CA GLY A 369 24.94 3.42 -1.37
C GLY A 369 25.10 4.70 -2.21
N VAL A 370 23.98 5.31 -2.60
CA VAL A 370 23.98 6.60 -3.31
C VAL A 370 24.52 7.72 -2.42
N ALA A 371 24.16 7.74 -1.13
CA ALA A 371 24.69 8.70 -0.16
C ALA A 371 26.21 8.66 -0.05
N ILE A 372 26.81 7.46 -0.06
CA ILE A 372 28.26 7.27 -0.04
C ILE A 372 28.91 7.85 -1.31
N LEU A 373 28.32 7.59 -2.49
CA LEU A 373 28.82 8.13 -3.75
C LEU A 373 28.74 9.67 -3.78
N ILE A 374 27.61 10.24 -3.34
CA ILE A 374 27.42 11.69 -3.23
C ILE A 374 28.43 12.27 -2.22
N GLY A 375 28.60 11.64 -1.06
CA GLY A 375 29.54 12.07 -0.03
C GLY A 375 30.97 12.10 -0.53
N PHE A 376 31.42 11.06 -1.24
CA PHE A 376 32.74 11.03 -1.85
C PHE A 376 32.89 12.10 -2.95
N ALA A 377 31.90 12.24 -3.83
CA ALA A 377 31.91 13.28 -4.87
C ALA A 377 31.97 14.69 -4.26
N LEU A 378 31.23 14.94 -3.18
CA LEU A 378 31.29 16.19 -2.43
C LEU A 378 32.64 16.40 -1.76
N ALA A 379 33.24 15.36 -1.17
CA ALA A 379 34.56 15.48 -0.56
C ALA A 379 35.63 15.92 -1.58
N VAL A 380 35.60 15.37 -2.79
CA VAL A 380 36.52 15.77 -3.88
C VAL A 380 36.21 17.17 -4.39
N THR A 381 34.95 17.44 -4.75
CA THR A 381 34.55 18.74 -5.35
C THR A 381 34.71 19.90 -4.37
N ALA A 382 34.38 19.70 -3.10
CA ALA A 382 34.58 20.69 -2.03
C ALA A 382 36.01 20.68 -1.49
N ASN A 383 36.93 19.84 -1.97
CA ASN A 383 38.27 19.64 -1.41
C ASN A 383 38.24 19.49 0.14
N ALA A 384 37.31 18.68 0.63
CA ALA A 384 37.17 18.39 2.04
C ALA A 384 38.12 17.25 2.42
N ASP A 385 39.40 17.57 2.59
CA ASP A 385 40.41 16.61 3.07
C ASP A 385 40.41 16.59 4.60
N ALA A 386 40.07 15.43 5.19
CA ALA A 386 39.97 15.28 6.63
C ALA A 386 41.28 15.60 7.36
N PHE A 387 42.43 15.20 6.82
CA PHE A 387 43.74 15.44 7.45
C PHE A 387 44.12 16.91 7.36
N HIS A 388 43.84 17.55 6.22
CA HIS A 388 44.03 18.99 6.06
C HIS A 388 43.16 19.77 7.03
N MET A 389 41.86 19.47 7.12
CA MET A 389 40.95 20.15 8.03
C MET A 389 41.42 20.05 9.49
N ILE A 390 41.83 18.87 9.94
CA ILE A 390 42.39 18.67 11.29
C ILE A 390 43.67 19.50 11.48
N SER A 391 44.59 19.46 10.51
CA SER A 391 45.85 20.22 10.56
C SER A 391 45.61 21.74 10.61
N ARG A 392 44.66 22.25 9.83
CA ARG A 392 44.35 23.68 9.72
C ARG A 392 43.64 24.20 10.97
N LEU A 393 42.63 23.49 11.45
CA LEU A 393 41.89 23.84 12.66
C LEU A 393 42.72 23.72 13.95
N SER A 394 43.70 22.81 13.97
CA SER A 394 44.59 22.66 15.13
C SER A 394 45.64 23.76 15.22
N LYS A 395 46.07 24.34 14.08
CA LYS A 395 47.11 25.37 14.02
C LYS A 395 46.55 26.80 14.06
N ASP A 396 45.36 27.04 13.53
CA ASP A 396 44.75 28.37 13.45
C ASP A 396 43.70 28.55 14.56
N SER A 397 44.03 29.35 15.58
CA SER A 397 43.10 29.65 16.68
C SER A 397 41.97 30.58 16.26
N ALA A 398 42.23 31.60 15.44
CA ALA A 398 41.23 32.58 15.05
C ALA A 398 40.11 31.94 14.20
N LEU A 399 40.51 31.05 13.28
CA LEU A 399 39.57 30.25 12.49
C LEU A 399 38.70 29.35 13.37
N ARG A 400 39.33 28.62 14.29
CA ARG A 400 38.62 27.70 15.19
C ARG A 400 37.63 28.45 16.08
N ASP A 401 38.02 29.61 16.61
CA ASP A 401 37.15 30.44 17.45
C ASP A 401 35.95 30.97 16.65
N THR A 402 36.16 31.36 15.39
CA THR A 402 35.09 31.79 14.49
C THR A 402 34.10 30.66 14.22
N ILE A 403 34.59 29.47 13.87
CA ILE A 403 33.72 28.32 13.57
C ILE A 403 32.96 27.85 14.81
N THR A 404 33.63 27.74 15.97
CA THR A 404 33.01 27.29 17.21
C THR A 404 31.95 28.26 17.73
N LYS A 405 32.16 29.57 17.56
CA LYS A 405 31.16 30.59 17.88
C LYS A 405 29.89 30.41 17.05
N ASN A 406 30.04 30.28 15.72
CA ASN A 406 28.91 30.08 14.81
C ASN A 406 28.18 28.75 15.08
N ALA A 407 28.93 27.68 15.36
CA ALA A 407 28.35 26.39 15.74
C ALA A 407 27.53 26.46 17.05
N GLY A 408 27.99 27.25 18.02
CA GLY A 408 27.26 27.52 19.26
C GLY A 408 25.97 28.31 19.05
N GLU A 409 25.99 29.31 18.18
CA GLU A 409 24.80 30.12 17.85
C GLU A 409 23.69 29.29 17.17
N ILE A 410 24.06 28.38 16.25
CA ILE A 410 23.10 27.50 15.56
C ILE A 410 22.40 26.54 16.53
N LEU A 411 23.08 26.07 17.59
CA LEU A 411 22.46 25.21 18.60
C LEU A 411 21.58 25.98 19.58
N LEU A 412 22.03 27.14 20.07
CA LEU A 412 21.27 27.96 21.03
C LEU A 412 19.93 28.41 20.44
N ARG A 413 19.86 28.63 19.13
CA ARG A 413 18.64 29.02 18.41
C ARG A 413 17.69 27.85 18.14
N ASN A 414 18.20 26.61 18.05
CA ASN A 414 17.39 25.42 17.74
C ASN A 414 17.01 24.57 18.97
N TYR A 415 17.57 24.83 20.16
CA TYR A 415 17.22 24.10 21.41
C TYR A 415 15.77 24.34 21.87
N SER A 416 15.09 25.37 21.35
CA SER A 416 13.70 25.70 21.71
C SER A 416 12.65 24.82 21.01
N ASN A 417 13.01 24.13 19.93
CA ASN A 417 12.09 23.27 19.16
C ASN A 417 12.59 21.83 19.24
N SER A 418 11.93 20.98 20.04
CA SER A 418 12.27 19.57 20.29
C SER A 418 12.20 18.64 19.05
N THR A 419 12.04 19.19 17.85
CA THR A 419 11.96 18.49 16.58
C THR A 419 13.01 19.06 15.62
N LEU A 420 13.86 18.18 15.09
CA LEU A 420 14.88 18.48 14.08
C LEU A 420 14.24 19.09 12.82
N ASP A 421 14.23 20.41 12.70
CA ASP A 421 13.85 21.11 11.47
C ASP A 421 15.08 21.32 10.58
N LEU A 422 15.25 20.41 9.64
CA LEU A 422 16.34 20.43 8.65
C LEU A 422 16.26 21.66 7.72
N GLU A 423 15.06 22.18 7.46
CA GLU A 423 14.86 23.34 6.58
C GLU A 423 15.27 24.64 7.29
N ALA A 424 14.94 24.76 8.58
CA ALA A 424 15.42 25.86 9.41
C ALA A 424 16.95 25.86 9.53
N LEU A 425 17.58 24.70 9.74
CA LEU A 425 19.04 24.56 9.81
C LEU A 425 19.73 24.94 8.50
N ARG A 426 19.11 24.63 7.36
CA ARG A 426 19.62 24.96 6.02
C ARG A 426 19.73 26.47 5.81
N VAL A 427 18.62 27.20 5.98
CA VAL A 427 18.59 28.67 5.79
C VAL A 427 19.60 29.38 6.69
N GLN A 428 19.73 28.91 7.93
CA GLN A 428 20.65 29.48 8.92
C GLN A 428 22.13 29.23 8.57
N THR A 429 22.42 28.09 7.92
CA THR A 429 23.77 27.74 7.51
C THR A 429 24.26 28.64 6.36
N ASP A 430 23.37 29.00 5.42
CA ASP A 430 23.71 29.84 4.27
C ASP A 430 24.17 31.25 4.67
N GLU A 431 23.59 31.86 5.71
CA GLU A 431 24.02 33.17 6.21
C GLU A 431 25.45 33.11 6.79
N VAL A 432 25.77 32.04 7.51
CA VAL A 432 27.06 31.83 8.18
C VAL A 432 28.19 31.51 7.19
N LEU A 433 27.87 30.79 6.11
CA LEU A 433 28.84 30.38 5.09
C LEU A 433 29.47 31.54 4.31
N THR A 434 28.79 32.68 4.23
CA THR A 434 29.29 33.85 3.47
C THR A 434 30.42 34.62 4.17
N GLN A 435 30.66 34.37 5.47
CA GLN A 435 31.58 35.16 6.30
C GLN A 435 32.84 34.41 6.75
N ILE A 436 32.98 33.11 6.42
CA ILE A 436 34.06 32.25 6.96
C ILE A 436 34.91 31.62 5.85
N SER A 437 36.22 31.84 5.90
CA SER A 437 37.19 31.09 5.10
C SER A 437 37.35 29.67 5.66
N LEU A 438 36.47 28.75 5.30
CA LEU A 438 36.51 27.36 5.78
C LEU A 438 37.80 26.63 5.34
N PRO A 439 38.27 25.61 6.10
CA PRO A 439 39.43 24.78 5.75
C PRO A 439 39.11 23.75 4.65
N ILE A 440 38.28 24.13 3.69
CA ILE A 440 37.81 23.34 2.55
C ILE A 440 37.86 24.23 1.30
N GLY A 441 37.78 23.63 0.12
CA GLY A 441 37.75 24.32 -1.16
C GLY A 441 39.11 24.38 -1.85
N TRP A 442 39.07 24.56 -3.17
CA TRP A 442 40.23 24.62 -4.06
C TRP A 442 40.88 26.02 -4.10
N THR A 443 41.01 26.66 -2.92
CA THR A 443 41.60 28.00 -2.79
C THR A 443 43.12 27.93 -2.75
N ASP A 444 43.80 28.99 -3.17
CA ASP A 444 45.28 29.09 -3.12
C ASP A 444 45.83 28.75 -1.73
N THR A 445 45.19 29.25 -0.67
CA THR A 445 45.61 29.02 0.72
C THR A 445 45.57 27.54 1.12
N ASN A 446 44.58 26.79 0.62
CA ASN A 446 44.45 25.37 0.95
C ASN A 446 45.41 24.54 0.09
N LEU A 447 45.51 24.83 -1.21
CA LEU A 447 46.38 24.12 -2.13
C LEU A 447 47.86 24.30 -1.83
N GLU A 448 48.26 25.47 -1.34
CA GLU A 448 49.63 25.71 -0.88
C GLU A 448 49.96 24.81 0.31
N GLN A 449 49.05 24.68 1.28
CA GLN A 449 49.24 23.85 2.46
C GLN A 449 49.14 22.35 2.18
N GLN A 450 48.31 21.94 1.22
CA GLN A 450 48.08 20.53 0.89
C GLN A 450 49.14 19.97 -0.06
N ILE A 451 49.49 20.72 -1.11
CA ILE A 451 50.34 20.22 -2.21
C ILE A 451 51.47 21.18 -2.63
N GLY A 452 51.63 22.31 -1.92
CA GLY A 452 52.67 23.30 -2.24
C GLY A 452 52.49 23.94 -3.61
N TRP A 453 51.24 24.15 -4.04
CA TRP A 453 50.89 24.72 -5.33
C TRP A 453 49.86 25.85 -5.17
N THR A 454 49.99 26.90 -5.98
CA THR A 454 49.02 28.01 -6.05
C THR A 454 48.62 28.28 -7.48
N GLN A 455 47.39 28.75 -7.71
CA GLN A 455 46.88 29.08 -9.05
C GLN A 455 47.72 30.19 -9.72
N LYS A 456 48.37 31.03 -8.91
CA LYS A 456 49.23 32.14 -9.35
C LYS A 456 50.62 31.72 -9.83
N GLN A 457 51.03 30.46 -9.65
CA GLN A 457 52.37 30.00 -10.02
C GLN A 457 52.57 29.73 -11.53
N GLU A 458 51.54 29.90 -12.39
CA GLU A 458 51.58 29.66 -13.86
C GLU A 458 52.25 28.32 -14.27
N ARG A 459 52.21 27.31 -13.39
CA ARG A 459 52.75 25.96 -13.62
C ARG A 459 51.62 24.95 -13.77
N ASN A 460 51.83 23.94 -14.63
CA ASN A 460 50.88 22.84 -14.83
C ASN A 460 50.50 22.19 -13.49
N PHE A 461 49.21 21.87 -13.34
CA PHE A 461 48.65 21.30 -12.12
C PHE A 461 49.30 19.93 -11.80
N PRO A 462 49.93 19.73 -10.63
CA PRO A 462 50.68 18.52 -10.32
C PRO A 462 49.75 17.38 -9.88
N VAL A 463 49.11 16.68 -10.82
CA VAL A 463 48.11 15.62 -10.56
C VAL A 463 48.63 14.54 -9.60
N TRP A 464 49.90 14.14 -9.69
CA TRP A 464 50.52 13.16 -8.79
C TRP A 464 50.52 13.57 -7.31
N ARG A 465 50.48 14.89 -7.02
CA ARG A 465 50.43 15.40 -5.64
C ARG A 465 49.03 15.34 -5.03
N ILE A 466 48.00 14.95 -5.78
CA ILE A 466 46.67 14.68 -5.22
C ILE A 466 46.64 13.34 -4.46
N ILE A 467 47.51 12.39 -4.79
CA ILE A 467 47.47 11.02 -4.22
C ILE A 467 47.43 11.02 -2.68
N PRO A 468 48.22 11.82 -1.94
CA PRO A 468 48.17 11.90 -0.48
C PRO A 468 46.84 12.41 0.10
N MET A 469 46.01 13.10 -0.69
CA MET A 469 44.71 13.65 -0.27
C MET A 469 43.60 12.59 -0.36
N ILE A 470 43.79 11.54 -1.16
CA ILE A 470 42.78 10.49 -1.39
C ILE A 470 42.29 9.86 -0.06
N PRO A 471 43.17 9.46 0.89
CA PRO A 471 42.72 8.95 2.17
C PRO A 471 41.86 9.96 2.96
N GLY A 472 42.22 11.25 2.88
CA GLY A 472 41.46 12.33 3.51
C GLY A 472 40.07 12.50 2.88
N TRP A 473 39.96 12.40 1.56
CA TRP A 473 38.68 12.45 0.86
C TRP A 473 37.82 11.21 1.09
N ILE A 474 38.41 10.01 1.21
CA ILE A 474 37.69 8.78 1.56
C ILE A 474 37.07 8.95 2.96
N LEU A 475 37.87 9.41 3.93
CA LEU A 475 37.38 9.62 5.29
C LEU A 475 36.27 10.67 5.35
N SER A 476 36.45 11.79 4.66
CA SER A 476 35.43 12.84 4.55
C SER A 476 34.18 12.35 3.81
N GLY A 477 34.32 11.56 2.76
CA GLY A 477 33.18 11.00 2.02
C GLY A 477 32.34 10.08 2.90
N ILE A 478 32.98 9.23 3.71
CA ILE A 478 32.30 8.40 4.71
C ILE A 478 31.60 9.29 5.74
N ALA A 479 32.30 10.29 6.28
CA ALA A 479 31.75 11.24 7.26
C ALA A 479 30.51 11.96 6.72
N ILE A 480 30.55 12.48 5.49
CA ILE A 480 29.43 13.15 4.82
C ILE A 480 28.26 12.18 4.61
N SER A 481 28.54 10.93 4.23
CA SER A 481 27.50 9.91 4.00
C SER A 481 26.74 9.49 5.26
N MET A 482 27.22 9.84 6.45
CA MET A 482 26.50 9.60 7.72
C MET A 482 25.24 10.47 7.85
N GLY A 483 25.15 11.56 7.08
CA GLY A 483 23.99 12.44 7.05
C GLY A 483 23.98 13.49 8.16
N ALA A 484 23.22 14.56 7.93
CA ALA A 484 23.12 15.70 8.84
C ALA A 484 22.63 15.34 10.26
N PRO A 485 21.64 14.44 10.45
CA PRO A 485 21.17 14.08 11.80
C PRO A 485 22.28 13.54 12.70
N PHE A 486 23.20 12.73 12.18
CA PHE A 486 24.32 12.19 12.94
C PHE A 486 25.24 13.30 13.49
N TRP A 487 25.61 14.27 12.64
CA TRP A 487 26.50 15.36 13.03
C TRP A 487 25.81 16.36 13.94
N PHE A 488 24.50 16.59 13.78
CA PHE A 488 23.72 17.43 14.68
C PHE A 488 23.62 16.82 16.08
N ASP A 489 23.36 15.52 16.18
CA ASP A 489 23.33 14.80 17.46
C ASP A 489 24.68 14.88 18.17
N LEU A 490 25.77 14.72 17.41
CA LEU A 490 27.12 14.82 17.94
C LEU A 490 27.45 16.25 18.40
N LEU A 491 27.06 17.26 17.61
CA LEU A 491 27.21 18.68 17.94
C LEU A 491 26.48 19.01 19.25
N SER A 492 25.22 18.57 19.36
CA SER A 492 24.37 18.76 20.54
C SER A 492 24.97 18.15 21.80
N LYS A 493 25.47 16.90 21.71
CA LYS A 493 26.12 16.21 22.83
C LYS A 493 27.37 16.94 23.32
N ILE A 494 28.23 17.40 22.41
CA ILE A 494 29.49 18.05 22.79
C ILE A 494 29.25 19.44 23.41
N VAL A 495 28.32 20.22 22.87
CA VAL A 495 27.99 21.53 23.46
C VAL A 495 27.35 21.39 24.83
N ASN A 496 26.49 20.38 25.05
CA ASN A 496 25.93 20.11 26.38
C ASN A 496 27.02 19.79 27.41
N VAL A 497 28.05 19.01 27.03
CA VAL A 497 29.21 18.73 27.90
C VAL A 497 30.01 20.00 28.20
N ARG A 498 30.21 20.87 27.20
CA ARG A 498 30.88 22.17 27.39
C ARG A 498 30.11 23.08 28.35
N ASN A 499 28.78 23.11 28.25
CA ASN A 499 27.93 23.96 29.09
C ASN A 499 27.77 23.42 30.52
N ALA A 500 27.74 22.10 30.72
CA ALA A 500 27.67 21.48 32.04
C ALA A 500 28.93 21.67 32.91
N GLY A 501 30.08 21.99 32.28
CA GLY A 501 31.35 22.25 32.96
C GLY A 501 31.47 23.63 33.62
N ASN A 502 30.59 24.58 33.29
CA ASN A 502 30.59 25.92 33.87
C ASN A 502 29.62 25.99 35.07
N LYS A 503 29.95 25.37 36.21
CA LYS A 503 29.28 25.70 37.48
C LYS A 503 29.79 27.08 37.96
N PRO A 504 28.92 28.04 38.32
CA PRO A 504 29.37 29.31 38.86
C PRO A 504 30.20 29.07 40.13
N PRO A 505 31.29 29.80 40.37
CA PRO A 505 31.97 29.75 41.66
C PRO A 505 30.94 30.16 42.71
N THR A 506 30.79 29.32 43.74
CA THR A 506 30.06 29.69 44.95
C THR A 506 30.60 31.03 45.43
N ALA A 507 29.77 32.07 45.33
CA ALA A 507 30.12 33.40 45.79
C ALA A 507 30.18 33.37 47.33
N ARG A 508 31.42 33.44 47.83
CA ARG A 508 31.89 33.69 49.20
C ARG A 508 31.37 32.83 50.34
#